data_AF-A0A952WY42-F1
#
_entry.id   AF-A0A952WY42-F1
#
_cell.length_a   1.000
_cell.length_b   1.000
_cell.length_c   1.000
_cell.angle_alpha   90.00
_cell.angle_beta   90.00
_cell.angle_gamma   90.00
#
_symmetry.space_group_name_H-M   'P 1'
#
loop_
_entity.id
_entity.type
_entity.pdbx_description
1 polymer ?
#
loop_
_entity_poly.entity_id
_entity_poly.type
_entity_poly.pdbx_seq_one_letter_code
_entity_poly.pdbx_strand_id
1 'polypeptide(L)'
;MSDPKPTIYAADPHTQAKHRILKAYLERWLPILDRQAQRVNRRGHRLLYVDGFAGAGEYEKGVPGSPLIPIETALGHSHQFKCPIEIRLIEKRADRVQHLARLIKEKKAKLVGSTNLVIPDPIEGDCEEEVRKLIEACDANGQPLGPAFFFLDQFGYSSFSMDLISSILRHSICETFSYLNWNMLHPFMADQSKHAGITKAFGGDEWREVVDRSGQEKENLFRRIYLEALRSRGGAKFAYPFAMRDADHRVIYWLFFCTNKFEGLEQMKRAMWSVDRSGGFEFSDKFVSERSSLFVYGDAELARDLVAELAGQTMTVQAIGEFALANTPACNYLEALRLMEREGSARPVSPPAGRRQGSFGDYPEMPVEIRRVVRGTQGSLFGG
;
A
#
# COMPACT_ATOMS: atom_id res chain seq x y z
N MET A 1 -17.84 16.77 -3.79
CA MET A 1 -17.53 17.53 -5.03
C MET A 1 -17.66 16.58 -6.19
N SER A 2 -18.21 17.02 -7.32
CA SER A 2 -18.28 16.22 -8.55
C SER A 2 -16.95 16.29 -9.29
N ASP A 3 -16.53 15.15 -9.86
CA ASP A 3 -15.38 15.09 -10.77
C ASP A 3 -15.71 15.81 -12.09
N PRO A 4 -15.00 16.89 -12.45
CA PRO A 4 -15.28 17.68 -13.64
C PRO A 4 -14.78 17.03 -14.95
N LYS A 5 -14.00 15.95 -14.88
CA LYS A 5 -13.42 15.32 -16.06
C LYS A 5 -14.51 14.67 -16.95
N PRO A 6 -14.30 14.57 -18.26
CA PRO A 6 -15.18 13.79 -19.12
C PRO A 6 -15.21 12.30 -18.71
N THR A 7 -16.11 11.52 -19.33
CA THR A 7 -16.25 10.08 -19.06
C THR A 7 -14.91 9.35 -19.22
N ILE A 8 -14.22 9.59 -20.33
CA ILE A 8 -12.87 9.13 -20.63
C ILE A 8 -11.99 10.36 -20.81
N TYR A 9 -10.78 10.34 -20.25
CA TYR A 9 -9.81 11.42 -20.31
C TYR A 9 -8.39 10.87 -20.41
N ALA A 10 -7.41 11.70 -20.76
CA ALA A 10 -6.00 11.30 -20.82
C ALA A 10 -5.45 10.87 -19.45
N ALA A 11 -4.70 9.76 -19.41
CA ALA A 11 -4.05 9.29 -18.19
C ALA A 11 -2.77 10.08 -17.91
N ASP A 12 -2.76 10.83 -16.81
CA ASP A 12 -1.55 11.50 -16.31
C ASP A 12 -0.45 10.47 -15.96
N PRO A 13 0.86 10.81 -16.04
CA PRO A 13 1.93 9.84 -15.79
C PRO A 13 1.90 9.25 -14.38
N HIS A 14 1.59 10.07 -13.37
CA HIS A 14 1.37 9.60 -11.99
C HIS A 14 0.19 8.62 -11.87
N THR A 15 -0.86 8.76 -12.68
CA THR A 15 -1.97 7.79 -12.71
C THR A 15 -1.49 6.42 -13.19
N GLN A 16 -0.61 6.39 -14.20
CA GLN A 16 0.00 5.15 -14.68
C GLN A 16 0.98 4.55 -13.67
N ALA A 17 1.72 5.37 -12.92
CA ALA A 17 2.60 4.89 -11.85
C ALA A 17 1.80 4.22 -10.71
N LYS A 18 0.69 4.83 -10.27
CA LYS A 18 -0.25 4.21 -9.32
C LYS A 18 -0.74 2.85 -9.81
N HIS A 19 -1.11 2.76 -11.08
CA HIS A 19 -1.56 1.50 -11.72
C HIS A 19 -0.45 0.44 -11.77
N ARG A 20 0.80 0.84 -12.00
CA ARG A 20 1.96 -0.05 -11.91
C ARG A 20 2.18 -0.59 -10.49
N ILE A 21 2.04 0.25 -9.46
CA ILE A 21 2.13 -0.19 -8.06
C ILE A 21 1.02 -1.20 -7.76
N LEU A 22 -0.23 -0.87 -8.12
CA LEU A 22 -1.38 -1.76 -7.92
C LEU A 22 -1.18 -3.11 -8.61
N LYS A 23 -0.78 -3.11 -9.88
CA LYS A 23 -0.51 -4.34 -10.64
C LYS A 23 0.60 -5.16 -9.97
N ALA A 24 1.74 -4.55 -9.68
CA ALA A 24 2.90 -5.21 -9.07
C ALA A 24 2.57 -5.78 -7.68
N TYR A 25 1.64 -5.14 -6.96
CA TYR A 25 1.15 -5.65 -5.69
C TYR A 25 0.22 -6.85 -5.89
N LEU A 26 -0.79 -6.75 -6.76
CA LEU A 26 -1.76 -7.83 -7.02
C LEU A 26 -1.08 -9.10 -7.57
N GLU A 27 -0.05 -8.96 -8.41
CA GLU A 27 0.78 -10.08 -8.90
C GLU A 27 1.43 -10.87 -7.75
N ARG A 28 1.79 -10.21 -6.65
CA ARG A 28 2.39 -10.86 -5.47
C ARG A 28 1.33 -11.35 -4.49
N TRP A 29 0.30 -10.54 -4.29
CA TRP A 29 -0.71 -10.70 -3.26
C TRP A 29 -1.70 -11.84 -3.57
N LEU A 30 -2.29 -11.86 -4.78
CA LEU A 30 -3.32 -12.84 -5.14
C LEU A 30 -2.86 -14.29 -4.94
N PRO A 31 -1.65 -14.71 -5.39
CA PRO A 31 -1.18 -16.08 -5.19
C PRO A 31 -0.93 -16.44 -3.72
N ILE A 32 -0.47 -15.47 -2.91
CA ILE A 32 -0.22 -15.70 -1.48
C ILE A 32 -1.54 -15.97 -0.78
N LEU A 33 -2.55 -15.15 -1.04
CA LEU A 33 -3.85 -15.31 -0.43
C LEU A 33 -4.60 -16.54 -0.90
N ASP A 34 -4.53 -16.88 -2.20
CA ASP A 34 -5.10 -18.11 -2.73
C ASP A 34 -4.53 -19.33 -1.98
N ARG A 35 -3.21 -19.38 -1.76
CA ARG A 35 -2.56 -20.45 -0.98
C ARG A 35 -2.96 -20.45 0.50
N GLN A 36 -3.09 -19.28 1.12
CA GLN A 36 -3.51 -19.17 2.53
C GLN A 36 -4.97 -19.59 2.70
N ALA A 37 -5.85 -19.14 1.81
CA ALA A 37 -7.27 -19.49 1.80
C ALA A 37 -7.49 -20.99 1.62
N GLN A 38 -6.67 -21.67 0.81
CA GLN A 38 -6.73 -23.13 0.65
C GLN A 38 -6.35 -23.90 1.92
N ARG A 39 -5.41 -23.39 2.73
CA ARG A 39 -4.95 -24.06 3.96
C ARG A 39 -5.97 -23.95 5.09
N VAL A 40 -6.75 -22.87 5.10
CA VAL A 40 -7.75 -22.61 6.12
C VAL A 40 -9.09 -23.11 5.59
N ASN A 41 -9.39 -24.40 5.81
CA ASN A 41 -10.59 -25.11 5.34
C ASN A 41 -11.89 -24.48 5.91
N ARG A 42 -12.34 -23.35 5.35
CA ARG A 42 -13.52 -22.59 5.79
C ARG A 42 -14.42 -22.30 4.59
N ARG A 43 -15.69 -22.72 4.69
CA ARG A 43 -16.78 -22.35 3.77
C ARG A 43 -16.71 -20.86 3.40
N GLY A 44 -16.90 -20.53 2.12
CA GLY A 44 -16.96 -19.14 1.64
C GLY A 44 -15.66 -18.60 1.00
N HIS A 45 -14.80 -19.47 0.45
CA HIS A 45 -13.54 -19.09 -0.18
C HIS A 45 -13.72 -18.12 -1.35
N ARG A 46 -13.44 -16.83 -1.15
CA ARG A 46 -13.16 -15.89 -2.24
C ARG A 46 -12.05 -14.93 -1.86
N LEU A 47 -11.31 -14.47 -2.85
CA LEU A 47 -10.46 -13.29 -2.77
C LEU A 47 -11.28 -12.10 -3.26
N LEU A 48 -11.42 -11.06 -2.47
CA LEU A 48 -12.23 -9.90 -2.82
C LEU A 48 -11.33 -8.73 -3.21
N TYR A 49 -11.55 -8.18 -4.40
CA TYR A 49 -11.04 -6.87 -4.80
C TYR A 49 -12.22 -5.91 -4.94
N VAL A 50 -12.13 -4.75 -4.30
CA VAL A 50 -13.13 -3.69 -4.42
C VAL A 50 -12.46 -2.43 -4.95
N ASP A 51 -12.93 -1.94 -6.10
CA ASP A 51 -12.63 -0.60 -6.58
C ASP A 51 -13.76 0.34 -6.16
N GLY A 52 -13.49 1.24 -5.22
CA GLY A 52 -14.48 2.19 -4.70
C GLY A 52 -14.77 3.34 -5.66
N PHE A 53 -13.89 3.56 -6.65
CA PHE A 53 -13.94 4.71 -7.56
C PHE A 53 -13.50 4.27 -8.96
N ALA A 54 -14.22 3.30 -9.52
CA ALA A 54 -13.78 2.53 -10.68
C ALA A 54 -13.61 3.36 -11.98
N GLY A 55 -14.22 4.55 -12.06
CA GLY A 55 -14.17 5.36 -13.27
C GLY A 55 -14.88 4.68 -14.46
N ALA A 56 -14.54 5.11 -15.68
CA ALA A 56 -15.06 4.51 -16.91
C ALA A 56 -14.39 3.17 -17.28
N GLY A 57 -13.38 2.75 -16.52
CA GLY A 57 -12.61 1.53 -16.75
C GLY A 57 -11.39 1.65 -17.65
N GLU A 58 -11.30 2.72 -18.43
CA GLU A 58 -10.14 3.03 -19.26
C GLU A 58 -10.00 4.54 -19.46
N TYR A 59 -8.79 4.94 -19.86
CA TYR A 59 -8.46 6.31 -20.27
C TYR A 59 -8.37 6.38 -21.79
N GLU A 60 -8.14 7.59 -22.31
CA GLU A 60 -7.92 7.79 -23.75
C GLU A 60 -6.87 6.82 -24.31
N LYS A 61 -7.06 6.43 -25.57
CA LYS A 61 -6.21 5.46 -26.28
C LYS A 61 -6.25 4.03 -25.67
N GLY A 62 -7.29 3.71 -24.91
CA GLY A 62 -7.52 2.38 -24.36
C GLY A 62 -6.55 2.00 -23.24
N VAL A 63 -5.96 2.99 -22.57
CA VAL A 63 -5.07 2.74 -21.42
C VAL A 63 -5.91 2.18 -20.26
N PRO A 64 -5.60 0.98 -19.73
CA PRO A 64 -6.44 0.34 -18.72
C PRO A 64 -6.56 1.13 -17.40
N GLY A 65 -7.80 1.19 -16.91
CA GLY A 65 -8.17 1.72 -15.60
C GLY A 65 -7.89 0.74 -14.45
N SER A 66 -7.94 1.23 -13.20
CA SER A 66 -7.88 0.40 -11.99
C SER A 66 -8.86 -0.78 -11.97
N PRO A 67 -10.10 -0.72 -12.50
CA PRO A 67 -10.98 -1.89 -12.50
C PRO A 67 -10.52 -3.02 -13.45
N LEU A 68 -9.73 -2.70 -14.48
CA LEU A 68 -9.21 -3.70 -15.41
C LEU A 68 -7.91 -4.36 -14.93
N ILE A 69 -7.13 -3.67 -14.09
CA ILE A 69 -5.86 -4.18 -13.56
C ILE A 69 -5.99 -5.53 -12.85
N PRO A 70 -6.91 -5.76 -11.89
CA PRO A 70 -7.04 -7.06 -11.25
C PRO A 70 -7.47 -8.16 -12.22
N ILE A 71 -8.30 -7.82 -13.22
CA ILE A 71 -8.73 -8.75 -14.27
C ILE A 71 -7.53 -9.20 -15.10
N GLU A 72 -6.78 -8.24 -15.65
CA GLU A 72 -5.62 -8.51 -16.49
C GLU A 72 -4.49 -9.19 -15.72
N THR A 73 -4.32 -8.85 -14.44
CA THR A 73 -3.35 -9.48 -13.55
C THR A 73 -3.68 -10.94 -13.31
N ALA A 74 -4.93 -11.25 -12.96
CA ALA A 74 -5.33 -12.64 -12.71
C ALA A 74 -5.26 -13.51 -13.97
N LEU A 75 -5.62 -12.96 -15.14
CA LEU A 75 -5.56 -13.68 -16.41
C LEU A 75 -4.14 -13.90 -16.92
N GLY A 76 -3.26 -12.92 -16.73
CA GLY A 76 -1.87 -12.98 -17.16
C GLY A 76 -0.94 -13.77 -16.22
N HIS A 77 -1.44 -14.21 -15.07
CA HIS A 77 -0.60 -14.87 -14.08
C HIS A 77 -0.37 -16.35 -14.41
N SER A 78 0.86 -16.82 -14.20
CA SER A 78 1.21 -18.25 -14.27
C SER A 78 0.63 -19.11 -13.13
N HIS A 79 0.04 -18.49 -12.11
CA HIS A 79 -0.46 -19.17 -10.92
C HIS A 79 -1.90 -19.61 -11.18
N GLN A 80 -2.19 -20.88 -10.96
CA GLN A 80 -3.55 -21.39 -11.10
C GLN A 80 -4.37 -21.11 -9.85
N PHE A 81 -5.15 -20.03 -9.87
CA PHE A 81 -6.06 -19.68 -8.78
C PHE A 81 -7.10 -20.77 -8.59
N LYS A 82 -7.26 -21.26 -7.35
CA LYS A 82 -8.29 -22.25 -6.99
C LYS A 82 -9.46 -21.60 -6.28
N CYS A 83 -9.22 -20.50 -5.57
CA CYS A 83 -10.25 -19.68 -4.98
C CYS A 83 -10.83 -18.71 -6.02
N PRO A 84 -12.17 -18.52 -6.05
CA PRO A 84 -12.81 -17.42 -6.75
C PRO A 84 -12.17 -16.07 -6.41
N ILE A 85 -11.85 -15.27 -7.43
CA ILE A 85 -11.43 -13.87 -7.30
C ILE A 85 -12.64 -13.02 -7.69
N GLU A 86 -13.27 -12.40 -6.71
CA GLU A 86 -14.41 -11.53 -6.89
C GLU A 86 -13.96 -10.07 -7.04
N ILE A 87 -14.36 -9.42 -8.12
CA ILE A 87 -13.98 -8.05 -8.47
C ILE A 87 -15.25 -7.19 -8.43
N ARG A 88 -15.40 -6.38 -7.39
CA ARG A 88 -16.53 -5.44 -7.21
C ARG A 88 -16.09 -4.05 -7.64
N LEU A 89 -16.89 -3.43 -8.51
CA LEU A 89 -16.59 -2.14 -9.10
C LEU A 89 -17.71 -1.17 -8.75
N ILE A 90 -17.38 -0.09 -8.05
CA ILE A 90 -18.33 0.96 -7.64
C ILE A 90 -17.95 2.25 -8.34
N GLU A 91 -18.93 2.92 -8.94
CA GLU A 91 -18.75 4.23 -9.54
C GLU A 91 -20.04 5.04 -9.38
N LYS A 92 -19.91 6.33 -9.05
CA LYS A 92 -21.06 7.19 -8.74
C LYS A 92 -21.71 7.77 -9.99
N ARG A 93 -20.93 7.93 -11.06
CA ARG A 93 -21.38 8.57 -12.31
C ARG A 93 -21.98 7.55 -13.28
N ALA A 94 -23.27 7.69 -13.55
CA ALA A 94 -24.02 6.84 -14.48
C ALA A 94 -23.36 6.70 -15.87
N ASP A 95 -22.81 7.78 -16.43
CA ASP A 95 -22.14 7.75 -17.73
C ASP A 95 -20.89 6.85 -17.73
N ARG A 96 -20.13 6.88 -16.62
CA ARG A 96 -18.95 6.03 -16.43
C ARG A 96 -19.33 4.58 -16.13
N VAL A 97 -20.36 4.35 -15.33
CA VAL A 97 -20.91 3.01 -15.06
C VAL A 97 -21.35 2.34 -16.35
N GLN A 98 -22.10 3.05 -17.20
CA GLN A 98 -22.55 2.53 -18.50
C GLN A 98 -21.37 2.18 -19.41
N HIS A 99 -20.33 3.03 -19.44
CA HIS A 99 -19.12 2.75 -20.19
C HIS A 99 -18.40 1.50 -19.65
N LEU A 100 -18.16 1.46 -18.34
CA LEU A 100 -17.48 0.37 -17.66
C LEU A 100 -18.22 -0.96 -17.83
N ALA A 101 -19.55 -0.97 -17.73
CA ALA A 101 -20.37 -2.17 -17.91
C ALA A 101 -20.20 -2.76 -19.32
N ARG A 102 -20.16 -1.91 -20.36
CA ARG A 102 -19.89 -2.35 -21.74
C ARG A 102 -18.50 -2.97 -21.85
N LEU A 103 -17.48 -2.29 -21.32
CA LEU A 103 -16.09 -2.74 -21.36
C LEU A 103 -15.90 -4.09 -20.64
N ILE A 104 -16.52 -4.25 -19.46
CA ILE A 104 -16.49 -5.50 -18.70
C ILE A 104 -17.21 -6.63 -19.45
N LYS A 105 -18.35 -6.35 -20.09
CA LYS A 105 -19.07 -7.33 -20.92
C LYS A 105 -18.21 -7.81 -22.10
N GLU A 106 -17.52 -6.90 -22.78
CA GLU A 106 -16.61 -7.23 -23.87
C GLU A 106 -15.41 -8.06 -23.40
N LYS A 107 -14.82 -7.72 -22.25
CA LYS A 107 -13.71 -8.49 -21.65
C LYS A 107 -14.18 -9.89 -21.26
N LYS A 108 -15.34 -10.01 -20.59
CA LYS A 108 -15.97 -11.29 -20.22
C LYS A 108 -16.20 -12.19 -21.44
N ALA A 109 -16.68 -11.62 -22.55
CA ALA A 109 -16.91 -12.38 -23.79
C ALA A 109 -15.62 -12.95 -24.41
N LYS A 110 -14.47 -12.32 -24.14
CA LYS A 110 -13.15 -12.78 -24.59
C LYS A 110 -12.50 -13.78 -23.63
N LEU A 111 -13.09 -14.05 -22.47
CA LEU A 111 -12.58 -15.05 -21.53
C LEU A 111 -12.91 -16.44 -22.06
N VAL A 112 -11.92 -17.09 -22.68
CA VAL A 112 -12.03 -18.48 -23.13
C VAL A 112 -11.49 -19.38 -22.02
N GLY A 113 -12.36 -20.22 -21.44
CA GLY A 113 -11.99 -21.22 -20.43
C GLY A 113 -12.44 -20.91 -19.00
N SER A 114 -12.25 -21.87 -18.10
CA SER A 114 -12.65 -21.77 -16.69
C SER A 114 -11.66 -20.91 -15.90
N THR A 115 -11.86 -19.59 -15.89
CA THR A 115 -11.20 -18.71 -14.94
C THR A 115 -12.02 -18.65 -13.66
N ASN A 116 -11.39 -18.74 -12.49
CA ASN A 116 -12.05 -18.51 -11.20
C ASN A 116 -12.36 -17.01 -10.95
N LEU A 117 -12.57 -16.22 -12.01
CA LEU A 117 -12.91 -14.81 -11.89
C LEU A 117 -14.42 -14.62 -11.81
N VAL A 118 -14.86 -13.92 -10.76
CA VAL A 118 -16.24 -13.51 -10.56
C VAL A 118 -16.29 -11.99 -10.69
N ILE A 119 -16.85 -11.51 -11.80
CA ILE A 119 -16.93 -10.08 -12.09
C ILE A 119 -18.41 -9.74 -12.23
N PRO A 120 -19.09 -9.27 -11.18
CA PRO A 120 -20.45 -8.75 -11.26
C PRO A 120 -20.52 -7.49 -12.15
N ASP A 121 -21.72 -7.05 -12.50
CA ASP A 121 -21.87 -5.76 -13.19
C ASP A 121 -21.49 -4.61 -12.24
N PRO A 122 -20.94 -3.50 -12.78
CA PRO A 122 -20.58 -2.35 -11.95
C PRO A 122 -21.78 -1.76 -11.23
N ILE A 123 -21.56 -1.30 -10.00
CA ILE A 123 -22.60 -0.71 -9.15
C ILE A 123 -22.58 0.81 -9.33
N GLU A 124 -23.72 1.37 -9.72
CA GLU A 124 -23.95 2.82 -9.67
C GLU A 124 -24.28 3.22 -8.23
N GLY A 125 -23.32 3.83 -7.53
CA GLY A 125 -23.51 4.15 -6.12
C GLY A 125 -22.37 4.94 -5.49
N ASP A 126 -22.59 5.37 -4.25
CA ASP A 126 -21.55 5.99 -3.44
C ASP A 126 -20.64 4.92 -2.82
N CYS A 127 -19.33 5.14 -2.87
CA CYS A 127 -18.34 4.19 -2.35
C CYS A 127 -18.60 3.83 -0.88
N GLU A 128 -18.85 4.82 -0.02
CA GLU A 128 -18.97 4.56 1.41
C GLU A 128 -20.24 3.77 1.72
N GLU A 129 -21.35 4.10 1.05
CA GLU A 129 -22.62 3.41 1.21
C GLU A 129 -22.56 1.96 0.72
N GLU A 130 -22.03 1.73 -0.49
CA GLU A 130 -21.98 0.39 -1.10
C GLU A 130 -20.99 -0.54 -0.38
N VAL A 131 -19.85 -0.01 0.09
CA VAL A 131 -18.92 -0.80 0.90
C VAL A 131 -19.52 -1.14 2.26
N ARG A 132 -20.26 -0.22 2.92
CA ARG A 132 -20.95 -0.53 4.18
C ARG A 132 -22.01 -1.60 4.01
N LYS A 133 -22.83 -1.53 2.96
CA LYS A 133 -23.81 -2.58 2.63
C LYS A 133 -23.13 -3.94 2.45
N LEU A 134 -21.96 -3.98 1.79
CA LEU A 134 -21.18 -5.20 1.64
C LEU A 134 -20.70 -5.77 2.99
N ILE A 135 -20.17 -4.90 3.86
CA ILE A 135 -19.71 -5.28 5.21
C ILE A 135 -20.89 -5.81 6.04
N GLU A 136 -22.00 -5.06 6.08
CA GLU A 136 -23.22 -5.42 6.81
C GLU A 136 -23.80 -6.75 6.35
N ALA A 137 -23.82 -7.00 5.04
CA ALA A 137 -24.27 -8.28 4.48
C ALA A 137 -23.35 -9.44 4.90
N CYS A 138 -22.03 -9.23 4.95
CA CYS A 138 -21.10 -10.24 5.46
C CYS A 138 -21.32 -10.52 6.96
N ASP A 139 -21.44 -9.47 7.77
CA ASP A 139 -21.65 -9.56 9.21
C ASP A 139 -22.98 -10.26 9.55
N ALA A 140 -24.08 -9.87 8.90
CA ALA A 140 -25.40 -10.46 9.12
C ALA A 140 -25.46 -11.95 8.78
N ASN A 141 -24.64 -12.40 7.81
CA ASN A 141 -24.56 -13.80 7.40
C ASN A 141 -23.45 -14.58 8.12
N GLY A 142 -22.72 -13.96 9.05
CA GLY A 142 -21.57 -14.57 9.74
C GLY A 142 -20.44 -14.99 8.79
N GLN A 143 -20.33 -14.33 7.63
CA GLN A 143 -19.34 -14.62 6.61
C GLN A 143 -18.14 -13.68 6.72
N PRO A 144 -16.90 -14.15 6.51
CA PRO A 144 -15.75 -13.27 6.45
C PRO A 144 -15.85 -12.34 5.24
N LEU A 145 -15.51 -11.05 5.43
CA LEU A 145 -15.40 -10.08 4.34
C LEU A 145 -14.29 -10.43 3.35
N GLY A 146 -13.15 -10.91 3.90
CA GLY A 146 -11.91 -11.16 3.17
C GLY A 146 -11.42 -12.62 3.22
N PRO A 147 -10.26 -12.90 2.59
CA PRO A 147 -9.23 -11.92 2.22
C PRO A 147 -9.66 -10.86 1.21
N ALA A 148 -9.43 -9.58 1.51
CA ALA A 148 -9.93 -8.47 0.70
C ALA A 148 -8.94 -7.31 0.54
N PHE A 149 -8.93 -6.70 -0.65
CA PHE A 149 -8.20 -5.48 -0.94
C PHE A 149 -9.16 -4.40 -1.47
N PHE A 150 -9.21 -3.27 -0.78
CA PHE A 150 -10.05 -2.12 -1.14
C PHE A 150 -9.19 -1.00 -1.72
N PHE A 151 -9.40 -0.69 -2.99
CA PHE A 151 -8.77 0.42 -3.68
C PHE A 151 -9.67 1.66 -3.57
N LEU A 152 -9.29 2.61 -2.70
CA LEU A 152 -10.09 3.78 -2.33
C LEU A 152 -9.47 5.08 -2.91
N ASP A 153 -9.37 5.12 -4.25
CA ASP A 153 -8.78 6.21 -5.02
C ASP A 153 -9.78 7.34 -5.32
N GLN A 154 -10.23 8.01 -4.27
CA GLN A 154 -11.24 9.06 -4.40
C GLN A 154 -10.75 10.28 -5.20
N PHE A 155 -11.67 10.91 -5.94
CA PHE A 155 -11.50 12.30 -6.34
C PHE A 155 -11.83 13.21 -5.15
N GLY A 156 -10.94 14.14 -4.82
CA GLY A 156 -11.06 15.00 -3.63
C GLY A 156 -10.60 14.33 -2.35
N TYR A 157 -11.36 14.53 -1.26
CA TYR A 157 -10.88 14.17 0.08
C TYR A 157 -11.91 13.63 1.06
N SER A 158 -13.22 13.80 0.81
CA SER A 158 -14.28 13.48 1.79
C SER A 158 -15.27 12.42 1.30
N SER A 159 -14.92 11.67 0.25
CA SER A 159 -15.78 10.68 -0.40
C SER A 159 -15.92 9.41 0.43
N PHE A 160 -15.04 9.18 1.41
CA PHE A 160 -15.24 8.20 2.48
C PHE A 160 -14.73 8.75 3.82
N SER A 161 -15.21 8.16 4.92
CA SER A 161 -14.77 8.50 6.28
C SER A 161 -13.60 7.63 6.76
N MET A 162 -12.87 8.13 7.76
CA MET A 162 -11.90 7.30 8.49
C MET A 162 -12.55 6.06 9.14
N ASP A 163 -13.82 6.19 9.54
CA ASP A 163 -14.62 5.08 10.07
C ASP A 163 -14.85 3.95 9.05
N LEU A 164 -14.97 4.27 7.76
CA LEU A 164 -15.04 3.24 6.71
C LEU A 164 -13.76 2.40 6.68
N ILE A 165 -12.59 3.04 6.78
CA ILE A 165 -11.30 2.33 6.83
C ILE A 165 -11.27 1.41 8.06
N SER A 166 -11.67 1.92 9.23
CA SER A 166 -11.76 1.14 10.47
C SER A 166 -12.69 -0.07 10.33
N SER A 167 -13.86 0.15 9.72
CA SER A 167 -14.85 -0.89 9.44
C SER A 167 -14.34 -1.97 8.49
N ILE A 168 -13.43 -1.63 7.56
CA ILE A 168 -12.77 -2.61 6.69
C ILE A 168 -11.68 -3.36 7.47
N LEU A 169 -10.78 -2.64 8.14
CA LEU A 169 -9.56 -3.20 8.74
C LEU A 169 -9.81 -4.02 10.02
N ARG A 170 -11.01 -3.92 10.63
CA ARG A 170 -11.43 -4.83 11.72
C ARG A 170 -11.57 -6.28 11.27
N HIS A 171 -11.79 -6.53 9.97
CA HIS A 171 -11.88 -7.88 9.44
C HIS A 171 -10.49 -8.48 9.20
N SER A 172 -10.40 -9.80 9.35
CA SER A 172 -9.14 -10.51 9.14
C SER A 172 -8.73 -10.45 7.67
N ILE A 173 -7.45 -10.13 7.42
CA ILE A 173 -6.85 -10.15 6.07
C ILE A 173 -7.58 -9.18 5.14
N CYS A 174 -7.86 -7.98 5.63
CA CYS A 174 -8.39 -6.88 4.83
C CYS A 174 -7.37 -5.75 4.79
N GLU A 175 -7.22 -5.15 3.62
CA GLU A 175 -6.20 -4.14 3.33
C GLU A 175 -6.82 -3.03 2.50
N THR A 176 -6.35 -1.81 2.70
CA THR A 176 -6.84 -0.64 1.94
C THR A 176 -5.68 0.07 1.27
N PHE A 177 -5.94 0.57 0.07
CA PHE A 177 -5.15 1.62 -0.53
C PHE A 177 -5.96 2.91 -0.45
N SER A 178 -5.63 3.76 0.52
CA SER A 178 -6.28 5.05 0.74
C SER A 178 -5.52 6.17 0.01
N TYR A 179 -6.21 7.29 -0.19
CA TYR A 179 -5.72 8.42 -0.97
C TYR A 179 -5.99 9.75 -0.26
N LEU A 180 -4.98 10.63 -0.25
CA LEU A 180 -5.09 11.99 0.28
C LEU A 180 -4.63 13.02 -0.77
N ASN A 181 -5.56 13.78 -1.34
CA ASN A 181 -5.28 14.77 -2.39
C ASN A 181 -4.73 16.09 -1.82
N TRP A 182 -3.41 16.24 -1.75
CA TRP A 182 -2.77 17.46 -1.25
C TRP A 182 -3.16 18.70 -2.06
N ASN A 183 -3.07 18.62 -3.38
CA ASN A 183 -3.33 19.75 -4.27
C ASN A 183 -4.75 20.32 -4.11
N MET A 184 -5.73 19.46 -3.84
CA MET A 184 -7.09 19.90 -3.56
C MET A 184 -7.28 20.33 -2.10
N LEU A 185 -6.73 19.59 -1.13
CA LEU A 185 -6.94 19.86 0.29
C LEU A 185 -6.27 21.15 0.74
N HIS A 186 -5.03 21.40 0.30
CA HIS A 186 -4.23 22.51 0.79
C HIS A 186 -4.92 23.88 0.62
N PRO A 187 -5.51 24.22 -0.55
CA PRO A 187 -6.31 25.44 -0.69
C PRO A 187 -7.59 25.45 0.18
N PHE A 188 -8.25 24.31 0.34
CA PHE A 188 -9.53 24.21 1.07
C PHE A 188 -9.39 24.27 2.59
N MET A 189 -8.19 24.16 3.14
CA MET A 189 -7.97 24.37 4.58
C MET A 189 -8.36 25.79 5.04
N ALA A 190 -8.27 26.78 4.15
CA ALA A 190 -8.66 28.17 4.44
C ALA A 190 -10.19 28.38 4.40
N ASP A 191 -10.95 27.47 3.78
CA ASP A 191 -12.41 27.58 3.64
C ASP A 191 -13.12 26.78 4.75
N GLN A 192 -13.69 27.50 5.73
CA GLN A 192 -14.40 26.89 6.85
C GLN A 192 -15.58 26.00 6.43
N SER A 193 -16.20 26.25 5.27
CA SER A 193 -17.30 25.41 4.75
C SER A 193 -16.84 23.99 4.40
N LYS A 194 -15.53 23.79 4.19
CA LYS A 194 -14.91 22.51 3.83
C LYS A 194 -14.44 21.70 5.03
N HIS A 195 -14.32 22.33 6.20
CA HIS A 195 -13.74 21.75 7.40
C HIS A 195 -14.43 20.47 7.82
N ALA A 196 -15.78 20.41 7.78
CA ALA A 196 -16.52 19.20 8.11
C ALA A 196 -16.12 18.00 7.22
N GLY A 197 -15.86 18.23 5.93
CA GLY A 197 -15.39 17.18 5.02
C GLY A 197 -13.96 16.73 5.31
N ILE A 198 -13.08 17.64 5.73
CA ILE A 198 -11.71 17.30 6.12
C ILE A 198 -11.73 16.52 7.44
N THR A 199 -12.50 16.98 8.44
CA THR A 199 -12.70 16.28 9.72
C THR A 199 -13.29 14.88 9.50
N LYS A 200 -14.24 14.71 8.57
CA LYS A 200 -14.75 13.39 8.17
C LYS A 200 -13.64 12.47 7.65
N ALA A 201 -12.76 12.99 6.80
CA ALA A 201 -11.67 12.23 6.19
C ALA A 201 -10.60 11.81 7.21
N PHE A 202 -10.31 12.68 8.18
CA PHE A 202 -9.32 12.44 9.23
C PHE A 202 -9.89 11.71 10.46
N GLY A 203 -11.21 11.70 10.62
CA GLY A 203 -11.88 11.23 11.84
C GLY A 203 -11.61 12.10 13.06
N GLY A 204 -11.19 13.35 12.87
CA GLY A 204 -10.77 14.26 13.94
C GLY A 204 -10.36 15.63 13.39
N ASP A 205 -10.16 16.61 14.28
CA ASP A 205 -9.87 18.01 13.94
C ASP A 205 -8.37 18.37 14.00
N GLU A 206 -7.48 17.42 14.28
CA GLU A 206 -6.03 17.65 14.44
C GLU A 206 -5.39 18.22 13.15
N TRP A 207 -5.99 17.98 11.99
CA TRP A 207 -5.55 18.56 10.72
C TRP A 207 -5.52 20.10 10.75
N ARG A 208 -6.28 20.75 11.65
CA ARG A 208 -6.29 22.21 11.83
C ARG A 208 -4.95 22.76 12.28
N GLU A 209 -4.12 21.96 12.94
CA GLU A 209 -2.75 22.35 13.34
C GLU A 209 -1.86 22.74 12.15
N VAL A 210 -2.23 22.30 10.95
CA VAL A 210 -1.49 22.52 9.71
C VAL A 210 -1.77 23.90 9.11
N VAL A 211 -2.89 24.54 9.47
CA VAL A 211 -3.38 25.77 8.82
C VAL A 211 -2.33 26.89 8.88
N ASP A 212 -1.67 27.04 10.04
CA ASP A 212 -0.68 28.10 10.31
C ASP A 212 0.77 27.71 9.93
N ARG A 213 0.97 26.57 9.26
CA ARG A 213 2.28 26.13 8.78
C ARG A 213 2.48 26.47 7.31
N SER A 214 3.73 26.47 6.86
CA SER A 214 4.10 26.76 5.48
C SER A 214 5.19 25.82 4.94
N GLY A 215 5.35 25.80 3.61
CA GLY A 215 6.39 25.03 2.94
C GLY A 215 6.38 23.53 3.27
N GLN A 216 7.58 22.95 3.34
CA GLN A 216 7.78 21.51 3.57
C GLN A 216 7.32 21.07 4.98
N GLU A 217 7.36 21.96 5.97
CA GLU A 217 6.87 21.65 7.31
C GLU A 217 5.36 21.34 7.28
N LYS A 218 4.60 22.16 6.55
CA LYS A 218 3.16 21.97 6.37
C LYS A 218 2.84 20.62 5.72
N GLU A 219 3.53 20.32 4.63
CA GLU A 219 3.40 19.06 3.89
C GLU A 219 3.69 17.85 4.79
N ASN A 220 4.82 17.89 5.52
CA ASN A 220 5.25 16.82 6.42
C ASN A 220 4.29 16.62 7.60
N LEU A 221 3.85 17.72 8.22
CA LEU A 221 2.90 17.68 9.34
C LEU A 221 1.55 17.10 8.89
N PHE A 222 1.04 17.52 7.73
CA PHE A 222 -0.23 17.05 7.21
C PHE A 222 -0.22 15.55 6.93
N ARG A 223 0.83 15.08 6.22
CA ARG A 223 1.05 13.65 5.98
C ARG A 223 1.12 12.87 7.30
N ARG A 224 1.86 13.39 8.29
CA ARG A 224 2.02 12.74 9.60
C ARG A 224 0.70 12.62 10.36
N ILE A 225 -0.11 13.67 10.40
CA ILE A 225 -1.41 13.65 11.08
C ILE A 225 -2.33 12.62 10.43
N TYR A 226 -2.38 12.57 9.08
CA TYR A 226 -3.21 11.58 8.40
C TYR A 226 -2.72 10.15 8.63
N LEU A 227 -1.39 9.94 8.61
CA LEU A 227 -0.79 8.65 8.91
C LEU A 227 -1.13 8.17 10.34
N GLU A 228 -1.11 9.08 11.31
CA GLU A 228 -1.49 8.77 12.69
C GLU A 228 -2.98 8.49 12.83
N ALA A 229 -3.83 9.21 12.11
CA ALA A 229 -5.26 8.94 12.07
C ALA A 229 -5.57 7.55 11.49
N LEU A 230 -4.86 7.12 10.43
CA LEU A 230 -5.01 5.77 9.86
C LEU A 230 -4.66 4.68 10.88
N ARG A 231 -3.65 4.91 11.73
CA ARG A 231 -3.22 3.98 12.77
C ARG A 231 -4.16 3.96 13.96
N SER A 232 -4.38 5.12 14.56
CA SER A 232 -5.14 5.27 15.82
C SER A 232 -6.65 5.10 15.64
N ARG A 233 -7.23 5.63 14.56
CA ARG A 233 -8.69 5.61 14.30
C ARG A 233 -9.07 4.62 13.21
N GLY A 234 -8.28 4.54 12.14
CA GLY A 234 -8.46 3.58 11.06
C GLY A 234 -8.12 2.13 11.46
N GLY A 235 -7.46 1.91 12.60
CA GLY A 235 -7.14 0.58 13.11
C GLY A 235 -6.05 -0.16 12.32
N ALA A 236 -5.23 0.57 11.55
CA ALA A 236 -4.13 0.00 10.80
C ALA A 236 -2.89 -0.21 11.70
N LYS A 237 -2.46 -1.46 11.90
CA LYS A 237 -1.17 -1.80 12.53
C LYS A 237 -0.03 -1.22 11.71
N PHE A 238 -0.14 -1.32 10.38
CA PHE A 238 0.82 -0.76 9.44
C PHE A 238 0.11 0.19 8.47
N ALA A 239 0.63 1.40 8.38
CA ALA A 239 0.26 2.36 7.35
C ALA A 239 1.55 2.93 6.75
N TYR A 240 1.62 2.98 5.42
CA TYR A 240 2.81 3.43 4.70
C TYR A 240 2.45 4.39 3.55
N PRO A 241 3.00 5.62 3.54
CA PRO A 241 2.74 6.59 2.49
C PRO A 241 3.63 6.37 1.26
N PHE A 242 3.10 6.69 0.08
CA PHE A 242 3.83 6.83 -1.17
C PHE A 242 3.43 8.14 -1.86
N ALA A 243 4.37 9.04 -2.08
CA ALA A 243 4.08 10.37 -2.61
C ALA A 243 4.00 10.37 -4.15
N MET A 244 3.04 11.09 -4.70
CA MET A 244 2.94 11.31 -6.15
C MET A 244 3.18 12.79 -6.41
N ARG A 245 4.17 13.11 -7.23
CA ARG A 245 4.65 14.46 -7.53
C ARG A 245 4.48 14.79 -9.01
N ASP A 246 4.20 16.05 -9.30
CA ASP A 246 4.05 16.56 -10.66
C ASP A 246 5.41 16.78 -11.37
N ALA A 247 5.35 17.43 -12.54
CA ALA A 247 6.51 17.76 -13.36
C ALA A 247 7.43 18.82 -12.73
N ASP A 248 6.91 19.61 -11.79
CA ASP A 248 7.66 20.58 -10.99
C ASP A 248 8.18 19.99 -9.67
N HIS A 249 8.00 18.67 -9.48
CA HIS A 249 8.37 17.94 -8.26
C HIS A 249 7.56 18.36 -7.01
N ARG A 250 6.38 18.94 -7.19
CA ARG A 250 5.46 19.28 -6.08
C ARG A 250 4.57 18.09 -5.78
N VAL A 251 4.27 17.84 -4.50
CA VAL A 251 3.33 16.77 -4.13
C VAL A 251 1.96 17.08 -4.69
N ILE A 252 1.36 16.12 -5.38
CA ILE A 252 -0.03 16.14 -5.82
C ILE A 252 -0.90 15.46 -4.75
N TYR A 253 -0.49 14.28 -4.32
CA TYR A 253 -1.19 13.45 -3.35
C TYR A 253 -0.29 12.37 -2.75
N TRP A 254 -0.78 11.72 -1.71
CA TRP A 254 -0.20 10.48 -1.18
C TRP A 254 -1.15 9.32 -1.34
N LEU A 255 -0.59 8.18 -1.70
CA LEU A 255 -1.21 6.88 -1.53
C LEU A 255 -0.81 6.35 -0.15
N PHE A 256 -1.75 5.79 0.60
CA PHE A 256 -1.50 5.18 1.90
C PHE A 256 -1.94 3.72 1.86
N PHE A 257 -0.99 2.80 1.90
CA PHE A 257 -1.31 1.39 2.06
C PHE A 257 -1.50 1.09 3.54
N CYS A 258 -2.64 0.50 3.90
CA CYS A 258 -2.99 0.14 5.26
C CYS A 258 -3.26 -1.35 5.37
N THR A 259 -2.63 -2.01 6.35
CA THR A 259 -2.78 -3.44 6.59
C THR A 259 -2.54 -3.78 8.05
N ASN A 260 -3.15 -4.89 8.49
CA ASN A 260 -2.87 -5.53 9.77
C ASN A 260 -1.95 -6.75 9.64
N LYS A 261 -1.42 -7.01 8.44
CA LYS A 261 -0.57 -8.16 8.12
C LYS A 261 0.83 -7.72 7.71
N PHE A 262 1.83 -8.33 8.34
CA PHE A 262 3.24 -8.06 8.06
C PHE A 262 3.60 -8.43 6.62
N GLU A 263 3.14 -9.59 6.16
CA GLU A 263 3.37 -10.08 4.80
C GLU A 263 2.77 -9.13 3.76
N GLY A 264 1.60 -8.56 4.06
CA GLY A 264 0.94 -7.55 3.24
C GLY A 264 1.79 -6.29 3.05
N LEU A 265 2.32 -5.75 4.15
CA LEU A 265 3.23 -4.61 4.13
C LEU A 265 4.49 -4.91 3.32
N GLU A 266 5.09 -6.09 3.52
CA GLU A 266 6.28 -6.51 2.79
C GLU A 266 6.03 -6.53 1.27
N GLN A 267 4.95 -7.18 0.83
CA GLN A 267 4.64 -7.27 -0.59
C GLN A 267 4.32 -5.90 -1.19
N MET A 268 3.63 -5.02 -0.47
CA MET A 268 3.38 -3.65 -0.94
C MET A 268 4.68 -2.85 -1.06
N LYS A 269 5.58 -2.92 -0.08
CA LYS A 269 6.88 -2.25 -0.18
C LYS A 269 7.70 -2.74 -1.35
N ARG A 270 7.67 -4.05 -1.65
CA ARG A 270 8.30 -4.62 -2.86
C ARG A 270 7.65 -4.11 -4.15
N ALA A 271 6.33 -3.92 -4.15
CA ALA A 271 5.61 -3.34 -5.29
C ALA A 271 6.00 -1.88 -5.51
N MET A 272 5.99 -1.07 -4.45
CA MET A 272 6.43 0.33 -4.50
C MET A 272 7.89 0.46 -4.93
N TRP A 273 8.78 -0.39 -4.39
CA TRP A 273 10.20 -0.43 -4.76
C TRP A 273 10.45 -0.76 -6.24
N SER A 274 9.55 -1.57 -6.84
CA SER A 274 9.65 -1.90 -8.27
C SER A 274 9.33 -0.71 -9.18
N VAL A 275 8.63 0.30 -8.65
CA VAL A 275 8.26 1.54 -9.34
C VAL A 275 9.23 2.68 -9.02
N ASP A 276 9.66 2.80 -7.77
CA ASP A 276 10.69 3.74 -7.31
C ASP A 276 11.83 2.98 -6.58
N ARG A 277 12.98 2.86 -7.25
CA ARG A 277 14.16 2.17 -6.72
C ARG A 277 15.06 3.04 -5.86
N SER A 278 14.76 4.33 -5.73
CA SER A 278 15.58 5.26 -4.93
C SER A 278 15.40 5.06 -3.43
N GLY A 279 14.22 4.57 -3.03
CA GLY A 279 13.78 4.53 -1.63
C GLY A 279 13.15 5.84 -1.15
N GLY A 280 12.93 6.82 -2.04
CA GLY A 280 12.13 8.00 -1.72
C GLY A 280 10.66 7.66 -1.46
N PHE A 281 10.22 6.50 -1.95
CA PHE A 281 8.81 6.09 -1.97
C PHE A 281 7.94 7.20 -2.54
N GLU A 282 8.43 7.74 -3.64
CA GLU A 282 7.76 8.77 -4.39
C GLU A 282 7.88 8.51 -5.87
N PHE A 283 6.91 8.98 -6.63
CA PHE A 283 6.98 9.05 -8.07
C PHE A 283 6.84 10.50 -8.49
N SER A 284 7.73 11.00 -9.34
CA SER A 284 7.67 12.37 -9.86
C SER A 284 7.61 12.36 -11.37
N ASP A 285 6.61 13.07 -11.93
CA ASP A 285 6.45 13.21 -13.38
C ASP A 285 7.69 13.88 -14.02
N LYS A 286 8.46 14.67 -13.24
CA LYS A 286 9.73 15.31 -13.65
C LYS A 286 10.79 14.32 -14.14
N PHE A 287 10.92 13.16 -13.48
CA PHE A 287 12.02 12.23 -13.72
C PHE A 287 11.63 11.06 -14.64
N VAL A 288 10.47 11.14 -15.31
CA VAL A 288 10.00 10.06 -16.20
C VAL A 288 10.95 9.83 -17.39
N SER A 289 11.59 10.89 -17.89
CA SER A 289 12.59 10.83 -18.97
C SER A 289 14.02 10.60 -18.49
N GLU A 290 14.30 10.85 -17.21
CA GLU A 290 15.64 10.79 -16.64
C GLU A 290 15.78 9.51 -15.80
N ARG A 291 16.36 8.46 -16.41
CA ARG A 291 16.86 7.32 -15.62
C ARG A 291 18.00 7.85 -14.75
N SER A 292 17.76 8.06 -13.45
CA SER A 292 18.65 7.73 -12.31
C SER A 292 18.31 8.59 -11.09
N SER A 293 17.99 7.97 -9.95
CA SER A 293 18.42 8.57 -8.69
C SER A 293 19.88 8.18 -8.48
N LEU A 294 20.75 9.16 -8.19
CA LEU A 294 22.16 8.90 -7.86
C LEU A 294 22.33 8.24 -6.49
N PHE A 295 21.27 8.21 -5.68
CA PHE A 295 21.21 7.57 -4.39
C PHE A 295 20.16 6.45 -4.42
N VAL A 296 20.58 5.25 -4.02
CA VAL A 296 19.72 4.07 -3.85
C VAL A 296 19.86 3.66 -2.40
N TYR A 297 18.78 3.78 -1.62
CA TYR A 297 18.76 3.30 -0.25
C TYR A 297 18.93 1.76 -0.24
N GLY A 298 20.11 1.26 0.15
CA GLY A 298 20.45 -0.15 0.08
C GLY A 298 20.49 -0.84 1.43
N ASP A 299 21.00 -2.07 1.43
CA ASP A 299 21.12 -2.91 2.63
C ASP A 299 22.11 -2.31 3.65
N ALA A 300 23.10 -1.56 3.19
CA ALA A 300 24.09 -0.89 4.05
C ALA A 300 23.50 0.32 4.78
N GLU A 301 22.67 1.11 4.10
CA GLU A 301 21.90 2.21 4.69
C GLU A 301 20.95 1.65 5.75
N LEU A 302 20.20 0.61 5.40
CA LEU A 302 19.31 -0.06 6.36
C LEU A 302 20.08 -0.61 7.57
N ALA A 303 21.22 -1.28 7.36
CA ALA A 303 22.02 -1.80 8.46
C ALA A 303 22.46 -0.68 9.42
N ARG A 304 22.89 0.48 8.89
CA ARG A 304 23.26 1.63 9.73
C ARG A 304 22.07 2.16 10.53
N ASP A 305 20.92 2.32 9.90
CA ASP A 305 19.72 2.83 10.55
C ASP A 305 19.21 1.87 11.64
N LEU A 306 19.23 0.55 11.37
CA LEU A 306 18.90 -0.46 12.37
C LEU A 306 19.85 -0.44 13.56
N VAL A 307 21.17 -0.27 13.35
CA VAL A 307 22.13 -0.12 14.45
C VAL A 307 21.90 1.18 15.22
N ALA A 308 21.61 2.28 14.54
CA ALA A 308 21.39 3.57 15.18
C ALA A 308 20.20 3.53 16.16
N GLU A 309 19.10 2.93 15.71
CA GLU A 309 17.82 2.90 16.45
C GLU A 309 17.70 1.72 17.44
N LEU A 310 18.25 0.55 17.10
CA LEU A 310 17.99 -0.69 17.85
C LEU A 310 19.18 -1.19 18.68
N ALA A 311 20.34 -0.54 18.62
CA ALA A 311 21.50 -1.01 19.38
C ALA A 311 21.23 -1.06 20.89
N GLY A 312 21.68 -2.14 21.52
CA GLY A 312 21.43 -2.46 22.92
C GLY A 312 20.15 -3.26 23.15
N GLN A 313 19.32 -3.45 22.12
CA GLN A 313 18.11 -4.26 22.21
C GLN A 313 18.36 -5.70 21.73
N THR A 314 17.63 -6.65 22.31
CA THR A 314 17.48 -8.01 21.77
C THR A 314 16.05 -8.17 21.27
N MET A 315 15.90 -8.46 19.98
CA MET A 315 14.61 -8.55 19.31
C MET A 315 14.56 -9.79 18.43
N THR A 316 13.38 -10.32 18.14
CA THR A 316 13.25 -11.42 17.16
C THR A 316 13.55 -10.93 15.75
N VAL A 317 13.97 -11.82 14.84
CA VAL A 317 14.15 -11.50 13.42
C VAL A 317 12.89 -10.86 12.83
N GLN A 318 11.71 -11.39 13.19
CA GLN A 318 10.43 -10.83 12.75
C GLN A 318 10.22 -9.41 13.28
N ALA A 319 10.49 -9.13 14.56
CA ALA A 319 10.31 -7.79 15.12
C ALA A 319 11.26 -6.75 14.48
N ILE A 320 12.49 -7.16 14.14
CA ILE A 320 13.42 -6.31 13.39
C ILE A 320 12.89 -6.07 11.97
N GLY A 321 12.35 -7.10 11.32
CA GLY A 321 11.68 -6.97 10.03
C GLY A 321 10.49 -6.01 10.07
N GLU A 322 9.62 -6.13 11.08
CA GLU A 322 8.49 -5.22 11.31
C GLU A 322 8.97 -3.78 11.47
N PHE A 323 10.00 -3.54 12.29
CA PHE A 323 10.59 -2.21 12.44
C PHE A 323 11.16 -1.68 11.12
N ALA A 324 11.97 -2.49 10.41
CA ALA A 324 12.58 -2.09 9.16
C ALA A 324 11.53 -1.72 8.11
N LEU A 325 10.49 -2.54 7.95
CA LEU A 325 9.44 -2.29 6.98
C LEU A 325 8.60 -1.06 7.36
N ALA A 326 8.28 -0.87 8.64
CA ALA A 326 7.43 0.24 9.08
C ALA A 326 8.13 1.61 9.07
N ASN A 327 9.44 1.63 9.34
CA ASN A 327 10.16 2.89 9.64
C ASN A 327 11.21 3.28 8.59
N THR A 328 11.57 2.40 7.66
CA THR A 328 12.62 2.69 6.66
C THR A 328 12.11 2.54 5.23
N PRO A 329 12.88 3.00 4.23
CA PRO A 329 12.59 2.72 2.83
C PRO A 329 12.73 1.25 2.39
N ALA A 330 13.57 0.46 3.07
CA ALA A 330 13.99 -0.82 2.54
C ALA A 330 12.94 -1.94 2.68
N CYS A 331 12.97 -2.88 1.72
CA CYS A 331 12.18 -4.13 1.78
C CYS A 331 13.03 -5.38 2.08
N ASN A 332 14.36 -5.30 2.03
CA ASN A 332 15.27 -6.45 2.15
C ASN A 332 16.00 -6.51 3.51
N TYR A 333 15.25 -6.47 4.61
CA TYR A 333 15.84 -6.46 5.95
C TYR A 333 16.70 -7.70 6.27
N LEU A 334 16.43 -8.84 5.62
CA LEU A 334 17.24 -10.04 5.78
C LEU A 334 18.66 -9.84 5.24
N GLU A 335 18.86 -9.13 4.13
CA GLU A 335 20.21 -8.85 3.60
C GLU A 335 20.96 -7.88 4.51
N ALA A 336 20.27 -6.86 5.05
CA ALA A 336 20.85 -5.97 6.05
C ALA A 336 21.27 -6.73 7.31
N LEU A 337 20.43 -7.66 7.80
CA LEU A 337 20.80 -8.53 8.94
C LEU A 337 21.98 -9.44 8.63
N ARG A 338 22.09 -9.97 7.40
CA ARG A 338 23.28 -10.74 6.97
C ARG A 338 24.53 -9.88 7.00
N LEU A 339 24.44 -8.65 6.50
CA LEU A 339 25.55 -7.70 6.55
C LEU A 339 25.94 -7.40 8.01
N MET A 340 24.98 -7.08 8.86
CA MET A 340 25.20 -6.80 10.28
C MET A 340 25.82 -7.98 11.03
N GLU A 341 25.42 -9.22 10.71
CA GLU A 341 26.03 -10.42 11.32
C GLU A 341 27.48 -10.61 10.90
N ARG A 342 27.81 -10.33 9.63
CA ARG A 342 29.22 -10.37 9.16
C ARG A 342 30.06 -9.28 9.81
N GLU A 343 29.49 -8.09 10.02
CA GLU A 343 30.17 -6.95 10.63
C GLU A 343 30.21 -7.00 12.17
N GLY A 344 29.47 -7.93 12.78
CA GLY A 344 29.40 -8.12 14.23
C GLY A 344 28.41 -7.19 14.94
N SER A 345 27.62 -6.40 14.20
CA SER A 345 26.58 -5.51 14.72
C SER A 345 25.23 -6.20 14.94
N ALA A 346 25.06 -7.43 14.46
CA ALA A 346 23.95 -8.31 14.82
C ALA A 346 24.48 -9.67 15.31
N ARG A 347 24.05 -10.12 16.48
CA ARG A 347 24.43 -11.42 17.06
C ARG A 347 23.20 -12.28 17.33
N PRO A 348 23.03 -13.44 16.67
CA PRO A 348 22.01 -14.41 17.06
C PRO A 348 22.20 -14.86 18.51
N VAL A 349 21.11 -14.89 19.29
CA VAL A 349 21.08 -15.36 20.68
C VAL A 349 20.46 -16.75 20.70
N SER A 350 21.19 -17.72 21.27
CA SER A 350 20.78 -19.14 21.32
C SER A 350 20.30 -19.69 19.96
N PRO A 351 21.12 -19.56 18.89
CA PRO A 351 20.70 -19.97 17.55
C PRO A 351 20.41 -21.48 17.49
N PRO A 352 19.45 -21.93 16.67
CA PRO A 352 19.20 -23.35 16.44
C PRO A 352 20.45 -24.11 16.00
N ALA A 353 20.59 -25.36 16.46
CA ALA A 353 21.73 -26.20 16.12
C ALA A 353 21.85 -26.35 14.59
N GLY A 354 23.05 -26.16 14.05
CA GLY A 354 23.30 -26.26 12.61
C GLY A 354 22.87 -25.04 11.79
N ARG A 355 22.41 -23.93 12.43
CA ARG A 355 22.14 -22.68 11.73
C ARG A 355 23.35 -22.23 10.92
N ARG A 356 23.13 -21.91 9.65
CA ARG A 356 24.14 -21.27 8.79
C ARG A 356 24.18 -19.77 9.03
N GLN A 357 25.37 -19.16 8.97
CA GLN A 357 25.48 -17.71 9.04
C GLN A 357 24.61 -17.07 7.95
N GLY A 358 23.87 -16.02 8.33
CA GLY A 358 22.97 -15.29 7.46
C GLY A 358 21.62 -15.94 7.17
N SER A 359 21.32 -17.13 7.69
CA SER A 359 20.05 -17.82 7.44
C SER A 359 18.90 -17.33 8.35
N PHE A 360 18.79 -16.01 8.56
CA PHE A 360 17.79 -15.40 9.43
C PHE A 360 16.34 -15.68 8.98
N GLY A 361 16.10 -15.76 7.67
CA GLY A 361 14.77 -15.99 7.11
C GLY A 361 14.15 -17.33 7.51
N ASP A 362 14.95 -18.31 7.89
CA ASP A 362 14.48 -19.63 8.33
C ASP A 362 13.99 -19.62 9.79
N TYR A 363 14.29 -18.55 10.54
CA TYR A 363 14.07 -18.48 11.99
C TYR A 363 13.49 -17.11 12.42
N PRO A 364 12.22 -16.81 12.07
CA PRO A 364 11.59 -15.52 12.37
C PRO A 364 11.54 -15.19 13.87
N GLU A 365 11.39 -16.18 14.73
CA GLU A 365 11.32 -16.02 16.19
C GLU A 365 12.68 -16.02 16.88
N MET A 366 13.77 -16.24 16.16
CA MET A 366 15.10 -16.29 16.77
C MET A 366 15.48 -14.90 17.29
N PRO A 367 15.89 -14.76 18.57
CA PRO A 367 16.34 -13.47 19.08
C PRO A 367 17.70 -13.09 18.50
N VAL A 368 17.87 -11.82 18.20
CA VAL A 368 19.07 -11.20 17.67
C VAL A 368 19.37 -9.97 18.51
N GLU A 369 20.57 -9.92 19.06
CA GLU A 369 21.10 -8.78 19.79
C GLU A 369 21.74 -7.79 18.80
N ILE A 370 21.29 -6.55 18.80
CA ILE A 370 21.84 -5.48 17.95
C ILE A 370 22.87 -4.68 18.75
N ARG A 371 24.06 -4.46 18.17
CA ARG A 371 25.22 -3.88 18.86
C ARG A 371 25.85 -2.76 18.06
N ARG A 372 26.37 -1.76 18.76
CA ARG A 372 27.33 -0.81 18.17
C ARG A 372 28.69 -1.48 18.09
N VAL A 373 29.23 -1.58 16.88
CA VAL A 373 30.60 -2.05 16.67
C VAL A 373 31.52 -0.84 16.70
N VAL A 374 32.29 -0.69 17.77
CA VAL A 374 33.39 0.28 17.79
C VAL A 374 34.49 -0.31 16.91
N ARG A 375 34.66 0.22 15.70
CA ARG A 375 35.88 -0.05 14.93
C ARG A 375 37.03 0.56 15.72
N GLY A 376 37.80 -0.27 16.44
CA GLY A 376 39.06 0.15 17.00
C GLY A 376 39.89 0.73 15.87
N THR A 377 40.28 2.00 15.98
CA THR A 377 41.37 2.56 15.19
C THR A 377 42.52 1.56 15.27
N GLN A 378 42.85 0.92 14.15
CA GLN A 378 44.11 0.18 14.05
C GLN A 378 45.20 1.18 14.40
N GLY A 379 45.77 1.03 15.59
CA GLY A 379 46.97 1.73 15.98
C GLY A 379 47.99 1.48 14.88
N SER A 380 48.59 2.56 14.38
CA SER A 380 49.68 2.48 13.42
C SER A 380 50.76 1.56 13.98
N LEU A 381 50.85 0.35 13.43
CA LEU A 381 52.01 -0.50 13.52
C LEU A 381 53.10 0.09 12.61
N PHE A 382 53.63 1.22 13.03
CA PHE A 382 54.96 1.70 12.63
C PHE A 382 55.63 2.20 13.91
N GLY A 383 56.08 1.23 14.71
CA GLY A 383 57.14 1.43 15.68
C GLY A 383 58.45 0.92 15.09
N GLY A 384 59.53 1.67 15.31
CA GLY A 384 60.90 1.29 14.97
C GLY A 384 61.63 2.38 14.21
#